data_AF-X1IGQ0-F1
#
_entry.id   AF-X1IGQ0-F1
#
_cell.length_a   1.000
_cell.length_b   1.000
_cell.length_c   1.000
_cell.angle_alpha   90.00
_cell.angle_beta   90.00
_cell.angle_gamma   90.00
#
_symmetry.space_group_name_H-M   'P 1'
#
loop_
_entity.id
_entity.type
_entity.pdbx_description
1 polymer ?
#
loop_
_entity_poly.entity_id
_entity_poly.type
_entity_poly.pdbx_seq_one_letter_code
_entity_poly.pdbx_strand_id
1 'polypeptide(L)'
;KEKTLEAVERNIEKILTRELEQEDLDTIALKDIAQTISALNEQEQEFKSEINLYKSKIQNHVNEELAKLRFFTNFTYHFLVGIIVVGLLAMNLITGILFFLYAWFRAIITNRSESHLIFTDLEIYETFNIEENIKRKYVLAFANLIGILIGIGLDLILFEYTELFYILYSFVSGVILYTIVREVIPEKEKGKPLYFLIGFAGFTVVIFIINIFTNLL
;
A
#
# COMPACT_ATOMS: atom_id res chain seq x y z
N LYS A 1 -28.32 18.04 7.73
CA LYS A 1 -29.17 17.12 6.94
C LYS A 1 -29.54 15.89 7.77
N GLU A 2 -28.59 15.21 8.41
CA GLU A 2 -28.86 14.09 9.33
C GLU A 2 -29.71 14.49 10.56
N LYS A 3 -29.38 15.62 11.22
CA LYS A 3 -30.22 16.22 12.28
C LYS A 3 -31.67 16.53 11.87
N THR A 4 -31.94 16.62 10.57
CA THR A 4 -33.27 16.89 10.04
C THR A 4 -34.09 15.59 9.91
N LEU A 5 -33.43 14.45 9.63
CA LEU A 5 -34.07 13.14 9.49
C LEU A 5 -34.49 12.58 10.86
N GLU A 6 -33.60 12.64 11.87
CA GLU A 6 -33.93 12.24 13.25
C GLU A 6 -35.11 13.05 13.83
N ALA A 7 -35.20 14.33 13.46
CA ALA A 7 -36.30 15.20 13.90
C ALA A 7 -37.63 14.85 13.22
N VAL A 8 -37.58 14.31 12.00
CA VAL A 8 -38.75 13.85 11.25
C VAL A 8 -39.20 12.49 11.78
N GLU A 9 -38.30 11.55 12.03
CA GLU A 9 -38.61 10.25 12.65
C GLU A 9 -39.29 10.40 14.02
N ARG A 10 -38.73 11.24 14.91
CA ARG A 10 -39.35 11.50 16.22
C ARG A 10 -40.73 12.13 16.12
N ASN A 11 -40.99 12.95 15.11
CA ASN A 11 -42.31 13.53 14.90
C ASN A 11 -43.29 12.47 14.39
N ILE A 12 -42.88 11.62 13.45
CA ILE A 12 -43.69 10.52 12.93
C ILE A 12 -44.04 9.55 14.06
N GLU A 13 -43.07 9.17 14.89
CA GLU A 13 -43.26 8.30 16.05
C GLU A 13 -44.27 8.90 17.04
N LYS A 14 -44.14 10.20 17.33
CA LYS A 14 -45.03 10.93 18.25
C LYS A 14 -46.47 11.02 17.74
N ILE A 15 -46.65 11.20 16.44
CA ILE A 15 -47.98 11.25 15.80
C ILE A 15 -48.60 9.84 15.77
N LEU A 16 -47.85 8.81 15.39
CA LEU A 16 -48.29 7.40 15.41
C LEU A 16 -48.72 6.96 16.80
N THR A 17 -47.94 7.28 17.82
CA THR A 17 -48.25 6.93 19.21
C THR A 17 -49.56 7.58 19.66
N ARG A 18 -49.77 8.85 19.28
CA ARG A 18 -50.99 9.60 19.62
C ARG A 18 -52.24 9.05 18.92
N GLU A 19 -52.13 8.64 17.66
CA GLU A 19 -53.25 8.08 16.90
C GLU A 19 -53.60 6.65 17.36
N LEU A 20 -52.61 5.85 17.77
CA LEU A 20 -52.82 4.50 18.30
C LEU A 20 -53.48 4.48 19.69
N GLU A 21 -53.44 5.58 20.44
CA GLU A 21 -54.07 5.74 21.75
C GLU A 21 -55.54 6.20 21.69
N GLN A 22 -56.08 6.52 20.52
CA GLN A 22 -57.48 6.96 20.34
C GLN A 22 -58.42 5.78 20.01
N GLU A 23 -59.66 5.81 20.54
CA GLU A 23 -60.67 4.75 20.34
C GLU A 23 -61.19 4.64 18.89
N ASP A 24 -61.05 5.70 18.09
CA ASP A 24 -61.45 5.73 16.67
C ASP A 24 -60.27 6.24 15.85
N LEU A 25 -59.69 5.36 15.02
CA LEU A 25 -58.45 5.63 14.27
C LEU A 25 -58.76 6.49 13.04
N ASP A 26 -58.13 7.67 12.94
CA ASP A 26 -58.18 8.48 11.72
C ASP A 26 -57.38 7.78 10.60
N THR A 27 -58.11 7.00 9.81
CA THR A 27 -57.58 6.26 8.65
C THR A 27 -56.95 7.18 7.60
N ILE A 28 -57.33 8.45 7.52
CA ILE A 28 -56.73 9.42 6.62
C ILE A 28 -55.36 9.84 7.16
N ALA A 29 -55.26 10.15 8.47
CA ALA A 29 -53.99 10.49 9.12
C ALA A 29 -52.99 9.32 9.05
N LEU A 30 -53.42 8.09 9.28
CA LEU A 30 -52.58 6.89 9.16
C LEU A 30 -52.09 6.68 7.72
N LYS A 31 -52.94 6.95 6.73
CA LYS A 31 -52.58 6.84 5.31
C LYS A 31 -51.53 7.89 4.91
N ASP A 32 -51.68 9.13 5.38
CA ASP A 32 -50.72 10.20 5.12
C ASP A 32 -49.36 9.92 5.77
N ILE A 33 -49.36 9.37 7.00
CA ILE A 33 -48.13 8.94 7.68
C ILE A 33 -47.47 7.79 6.91
N ALA A 34 -48.23 6.77 6.51
CA ALA A 34 -47.71 5.64 5.73
C ALA A 34 -47.11 6.10 4.39
N GLN A 35 -47.77 7.04 3.70
CA GLN A 35 -47.24 7.63 2.47
C GLN A 35 -45.95 8.42 2.73
N THR A 36 -45.90 9.19 3.81
CA THR A 36 -44.70 9.95 4.20
C THR A 36 -43.53 9.03 4.54
N ILE A 37 -43.76 7.96 5.30
CA ILE A 37 -42.74 6.95 5.61
C ILE A 37 -42.26 6.26 4.33
N SER A 38 -43.17 5.88 3.44
CA SER A 38 -42.80 5.25 2.16
C SER A 38 -41.91 6.16 1.32
N ALA A 39 -42.26 7.45 1.21
CA ALA A 39 -41.48 8.43 0.48
C ALA A 39 -40.09 8.68 1.11
N LEU A 40 -40.01 8.74 2.45
CA LEU A 40 -38.74 8.85 3.17
C LEU A 40 -37.85 7.62 2.96
N ASN A 41 -38.42 6.43 2.93
CA ASN A 41 -37.68 5.19 2.74
C ASN A 41 -37.15 5.07 1.29
N GLU A 42 -37.95 5.47 0.29
CA GLU A 42 -37.47 5.62 -1.09
C GLU A 42 -36.32 6.63 -1.19
N GLN A 43 -36.45 7.77 -0.52
CA GLN A 43 -35.40 8.80 -0.50
C GLN A 43 -34.12 8.31 0.20
N GLU A 44 -34.24 7.53 1.27
CA GLU A 44 -33.10 6.90 1.94
C GLU A 44 -32.39 5.90 1.03
N GLN A 45 -33.13 5.09 0.27
CA GLN A 45 -32.56 4.16 -0.71
C GLN A 45 -31.83 4.90 -1.84
N GLU A 46 -32.40 6.00 -2.35
CA GLU A 46 -31.71 6.87 -3.31
C GLU A 46 -30.40 7.42 -2.73
N PHE A 47 -30.42 7.97 -1.51
CA PHE A 47 -29.20 8.47 -0.88
C PHE A 47 -28.15 7.39 -0.65
N LYS A 48 -28.55 6.19 -0.22
CA LYS A 48 -27.63 5.05 -0.08
C LYS A 48 -27.00 4.66 -1.42
N SER A 49 -27.79 4.66 -2.49
CA SER A 49 -27.31 4.39 -3.85
C SER A 49 -26.29 5.45 -4.31
N GLU A 50 -26.60 6.74 -4.12
CA GLU A 50 -25.68 7.83 -4.45
C GLU A 50 -24.38 7.74 -3.65
N ILE A 51 -24.44 7.50 -2.33
CA ILE A 51 -23.27 7.34 -1.47
C ILE A 51 -22.38 6.20 -1.97
N ASN A 52 -22.97 5.05 -2.31
CA ASN A 52 -22.21 3.91 -2.86
C ASN A 52 -21.55 4.26 -4.19
N LEU A 53 -22.23 5.01 -5.06
CA LEU A 53 -21.70 5.45 -6.33
C LEU A 53 -20.52 6.43 -6.15
N TYR A 54 -20.63 7.38 -5.22
CA TYR A 54 -19.53 8.28 -4.88
C TYR A 54 -18.36 7.54 -4.22
N LYS A 55 -18.63 6.61 -3.30
CA LYS A 55 -17.62 5.76 -2.67
C LYS A 55 -16.84 4.96 -3.72
N SER A 56 -17.53 4.36 -4.68
CA SER A 56 -16.90 3.64 -5.80
C SER A 56 -16.03 4.57 -6.68
N LYS A 57 -16.52 5.77 -7.02
CA LYS A 57 -15.73 6.76 -7.77
C LYS A 57 -14.45 7.18 -7.02
N ILE A 58 -14.57 7.47 -5.72
CA ILE A 58 -13.42 7.84 -4.88
C ILE A 58 -12.44 6.67 -4.80
N GLN A 59 -12.92 5.47 -4.52
CA GLN A 59 -12.09 4.27 -4.44
C GLN A 59 -11.32 4.02 -5.74
N ASN A 60 -11.99 4.11 -6.88
CA ASN A 60 -11.35 3.91 -8.19
C ASN A 60 -10.28 4.98 -8.45
N HIS A 61 -10.59 6.24 -8.18
CA HIS A 61 -9.64 7.34 -8.39
C HIS A 61 -8.42 7.21 -7.46
N VAL A 62 -8.63 6.97 -6.17
CA VAL A 62 -7.57 6.79 -5.18
C VAL A 62 -6.70 5.57 -5.52
N ASN A 63 -7.31 4.44 -5.88
CA ASN A 63 -6.57 3.24 -6.28
C ASN A 63 -5.73 3.49 -7.54
N GLU A 64 -6.24 4.24 -8.52
CA GLU A 64 -5.48 4.59 -9.72
C GLU A 64 -4.26 5.45 -9.40
N GLU A 65 -4.41 6.47 -8.56
CA GLU A 65 -3.31 7.34 -8.14
C GLU A 65 -2.26 6.58 -7.32
N LEU A 66 -2.69 5.78 -6.36
CA LEU A 66 -1.80 4.94 -5.56
C LEU A 66 -1.06 3.91 -6.42
N ALA A 67 -1.74 3.30 -7.40
CA ALA A 67 -1.11 2.39 -8.32
C ALA A 67 -0.04 3.08 -9.18
N LYS A 68 -0.26 4.34 -9.61
CA LYS A 68 0.74 5.13 -10.35
C LYS A 68 1.94 5.45 -9.45
N LEU A 69 1.69 5.92 -8.23
CA LEU A 69 2.73 6.24 -7.24
C LEU A 69 3.58 5.00 -6.94
N ARG A 70 2.96 3.87 -6.57
CA ARG A 70 3.68 2.61 -6.28
C ARG A 70 4.53 2.13 -7.44
N PHE A 71 4.00 2.20 -8.67
CA PHE A 71 4.79 1.87 -9.85
C PHE A 71 6.02 2.76 -10.00
N PHE A 72 5.85 4.08 -9.85
CA PHE A 72 6.96 5.02 -9.96
C PHE A 72 8.01 4.80 -8.86
N THR A 73 7.57 4.60 -7.61
CA THR A 73 8.45 4.34 -6.47
C THR A 73 9.20 3.01 -6.64
N ASN A 74 8.51 1.93 -7.04
CA ASN A 74 9.15 0.63 -7.26
C ASN A 74 10.11 0.66 -8.45
N PHE A 75 9.73 1.31 -9.55
CA PHE A 75 10.59 1.49 -10.70
C PHE A 75 11.87 2.24 -10.30
N THR A 76 11.73 3.41 -9.67
CA THR A 76 12.85 4.25 -9.23
C THR A 76 13.75 3.48 -8.26
N TYR A 77 13.17 2.75 -7.30
CA TYR A 77 13.94 1.91 -6.38
C TYR A 77 14.79 0.87 -7.11
N HIS A 78 14.18 0.04 -7.97
CA HIS A 78 14.89 -1.02 -8.68
C HIS A 78 15.94 -0.45 -9.64
N PHE A 79 15.59 0.63 -10.34
CA PHE A 79 16.51 1.36 -11.19
C PHE A 79 17.76 1.83 -10.42
N LEU A 80 17.58 2.49 -9.27
CA LEU A 80 18.70 2.97 -8.45
C LEU A 80 19.52 1.82 -7.85
N VAL A 81 18.87 0.75 -7.39
CA VAL A 81 19.57 -0.45 -6.91
C VAL A 81 20.48 -1.02 -8.01
N GLY A 82 20.01 -1.08 -9.25
CA GLY A 82 20.82 -1.54 -10.38
C GLY A 82 22.10 -0.72 -10.58
N ILE A 83 22.00 0.62 -10.52
CA ILE A 83 23.15 1.53 -10.62
C ILE A 83 24.11 1.32 -9.45
N ILE A 84 23.57 1.29 -8.23
CA ILE A 84 24.36 1.21 -6.99
C ILE A 84 25.11 -0.12 -6.91
N VAL A 85 24.48 -1.24 -7.26
CA VAL A 85 25.13 -2.56 -7.26
C VAL A 85 26.38 -2.54 -8.12
N VAL A 86 26.31 -1.94 -9.33
CA VAL A 86 27.48 -1.84 -10.22
C VAL A 86 28.60 -1.03 -9.57
N GLY A 87 28.31 0.16 -9.05
CA GLY A 87 29.33 0.99 -8.41
C GLY A 87 29.94 0.35 -7.15
N LEU A 88 29.13 -0.35 -6.34
CA LEU A 88 29.64 -1.09 -5.19
C LEU A 88 30.54 -2.26 -5.60
N LEU A 89 30.17 -3.01 -6.65
CA LEU A 89 30.99 -4.09 -7.20
C LEU A 89 32.31 -3.59 -7.76
N ALA A 90 32.33 -2.41 -8.39
CA ALA A 90 33.53 -1.76 -8.91
C ALA A 90 34.49 -1.34 -7.79
N MET A 91 33.97 -0.81 -6.66
CA MET A 91 34.79 -0.45 -5.50
C MET A 91 35.29 -1.66 -4.70
N ASN A 92 34.38 -2.59 -4.37
CA ASN A 92 34.69 -3.76 -3.56
C ASN A 92 33.67 -4.88 -3.80
N LEU A 93 34.15 -6.00 -4.34
CA LEU A 93 33.33 -7.17 -4.66
C LEU A 93 32.46 -7.65 -3.49
N ILE A 94 33.01 -7.71 -2.27
CA ILE A 94 32.28 -8.16 -1.07
C ILE A 94 31.12 -7.20 -0.78
N THR A 95 31.39 -5.89 -0.77
CA THR A 95 30.36 -4.87 -0.51
C THR A 95 29.23 -4.94 -1.54
N GLY A 96 29.57 -5.10 -2.82
CA GLY A 96 28.58 -5.26 -3.89
C GLY A 96 27.73 -6.52 -3.74
N ILE A 97 28.34 -7.67 -3.42
CA ILE A 97 27.62 -8.93 -3.18
C ILE A 97 26.69 -8.83 -1.97
N LEU A 98 27.16 -8.25 -0.86
CA LEU A 98 26.33 -8.08 0.35
C LEU A 98 25.15 -7.15 0.11
N PHE A 99 25.36 -6.04 -0.60
CA PHE A 99 24.28 -5.14 -0.97
C PHE A 99 23.28 -5.80 -1.91
N PHE A 100 23.76 -6.57 -2.90
CA PHE A 100 22.89 -7.34 -3.79
C PHE A 100 22.02 -8.33 -3.00
N LEU A 101 22.61 -9.11 -2.08
CA LEU A 101 21.86 -10.04 -1.24
C LEU A 101 20.77 -9.32 -0.45
N TYR A 102 21.10 -8.18 0.14
CA TYR A 102 20.14 -7.37 0.90
C TYR A 102 19.00 -6.83 0.03
N ALA A 103 19.33 -6.25 -1.13
CA ALA A 103 18.34 -5.76 -2.08
C ALA A 103 17.44 -6.90 -2.62
N TRP A 104 18.00 -8.09 -2.82
CA TRP A 104 17.27 -9.28 -3.26
C TRP A 104 16.29 -9.78 -2.19
N PHE A 105 16.71 -9.86 -0.92
CA PHE A 105 15.82 -10.20 0.18
C PHE A 105 14.65 -9.23 0.28
N ARG A 106 14.89 -7.91 0.17
CA ARG A 106 13.81 -6.92 0.15
C ARG A 106 12.84 -7.18 -0.99
N ALA A 107 13.33 -7.42 -2.22
CA ALA A 107 12.47 -7.67 -3.38
C ALA A 107 11.56 -8.91 -3.17
N ILE A 108 12.05 -9.95 -2.50
CA ILE A 108 11.24 -11.13 -2.15
C ILE A 108 10.14 -10.77 -1.15
N ILE A 109 10.45 -9.96 -0.14
CA ILE A 109 9.51 -9.60 0.92
C ILE A 109 8.42 -8.64 0.39
N THR A 110 8.80 -7.63 -0.39
CA THR A 110 7.86 -6.63 -0.93
C THR A 110 6.80 -7.25 -1.85
N ASN A 111 7.14 -8.32 -2.59
CA ASN A 111 6.19 -9.05 -3.44
C ASN A 111 5.09 -9.83 -2.67
N ARG A 112 5.15 -9.89 -1.33
CA ARG A 112 4.19 -10.61 -0.49
C ARG A 112 3.21 -9.69 0.27
N SER A 113 3.45 -8.38 0.28
CA SER A 113 2.63 -7.42 1.05
C SER A 113 1.41 -6.98 0.24
N GLU A 114 0.33 -7.75 0.33
CA GLU A 114 -0.95 -7.45 -0.31
C GLU A 114 -1.86 -6.62 0.61
N SER A 115 -2.52 -5.61 0.01
CA SER A 115 -3.62 -4.78 0.52
C SER A 115 -3.33 -3.96 1.78
N HIS A 116 -3.22 -2.64 1.61
CA HIS A 116 -3.25 -1.70 2.73
C HIS A 116 -4.62 -1.03 2.79
N LEU A 117 -5.21 -0.96 3.99
CA LEU A 117 -6.43 -0.19 4.24
C LEU A 117 -6.10 1.29 4.08
N ILE A 118 -6.71 1.96 3.08
CA ILE A 118 -6.39 3.37 2.76
C ILE A 118 -7.28 4.32 3.57
N PHE A 119 -8.56 3.97 3.78
CA PHE A 119 -9.49 4.78 4.60
C PHE A 119 -10.42 3.89 5.42
N THR A 120 -10.20 3.89 6.74
CA THR A 120 -10.97 3.10 7.73
C THR A 120 -12.43 3.54 7.84
N ASP A 121 -12.70 4.85 7.74
CA ASP A 121 -14.04 5.42 7.96
C ASP A 121 -15.01 5.22 6.78
N LEU A 122 -14.47 4.93 5.59
CA LEU A 122 -15.26 4.75 4.37
C LEU A 122 -15.30 3.29 3.92
N GLU A 123 -14.65 2.35 4.63
CA GLU A 123 -14.45 0.95 4.19
C GLU A 123 -14.01 0.87 2.72
N ILE A 124 -13.03 1.71 2.34
CA ILE A 124 -12.44 1.71 1.00
C ILE A 124 -11.29 0.71 1.02
N TYR A 125 -11.48 -0.39 0.29
CA TYR A 125 -10.49 -1.45 0.18
C TYR A 125 -9.57 -1.20 -1.02
N GLU A 126 -8.27 -1.41 -0.82
CA GLU A 126 -7.31 -1.50 -1.90
C GLU A 126 -7.50 -2.85 -2.61
N THR A 127 -8.39 -2.90 -3.59
CA THR A 127 -8.53 -4.04 -4.49
C THR A 127 -7.38 -4.02 -5.49
N PHE A 128 -6.34 -4.78 -5.18
CA PHE A 128 -5.10 -4.82 -5.94
C PHE A 128 -5.22 -5.74 -7.15
N ASN A 129 -5.70 -5.22 -8.29
CA ASN A 129 -5.57 -5.90 -9.58
C ASN A 129 -4.24 -5.50 -10.24
N ILE A 130 -3.14 -6.15 -9.85
CA ILE A 130 -1.84 -6.03 -10.57
C ILE A 130 -1.97 -6.57 -12.01
N GLU A 131 -2.98 -7.40 -12.28
CA GLU A 131 -3.11 -8.13 -13.54
C GLU A 131 -3.44 -7.27 -14.77
N GLU A 132 -3.90 -6.03 -14.63
CA GLU A 132 -4.47 -5.34 -15.78
C GLU A 132 -3.46 -4.76 -16.79
N ASN A 133 -2.17 -4.66 -16.47
CA ASN A 133 -1.23 -4.03 -17.41
C ASN A 133 0.12 -4.74 -17.52
N ILE A 134 0.13 -5.77 -18.37
CA ILE A 134 1.31 -6.55 -18.78
C ILE A 134 2.51 -5.65 -19.13
N LYS A 135 2.29 -4.48 -19.76
CA LYS A 135 3.36 -3.54 -20.08
C LYS A 135 4.06 -2.98 -18.84
N ARG A 136 3.30 -2.59 -17.81
CA ARG A 136 3.86 -2.09 -16.54
C ARG A 136 4.67 -3.16 -15.83
N LYS A 137 4.20 -4.42 -15.87
CA LYS A 137 4.93 -5.57 -15.32
C LYS A 137 6.29 -5.74 -15.99
N TYR A 138 6.35 -5.69 -17.32
CA TYR A 138 7.62 -5.77 -18.03
C TYR A 138 8.54 -4.57 -17.72
N VAL A 139 8.02 -3.34 -17.75
CA VAL A 139 8.84 -2.15 -17.43
C VAL A 139 9.44 -2.24 -16.02
N LEU A 140 8.68 -2.70 -15.03
CA LEU A 140 9.19 -2.93 -13.68
C LEU A 140 10.25 -4.04 -13.64
N ALA A 141 10.02 -5.16 -14.33
CA ALA A 141 10.98 -6.27 -14.39
C ALA A 141 12.32 -5.85 -15.02
N PHE A 142 12.27 -4.96 -16.02
CA PHE A 142 13.46 -4.42 -16.68
C PHE A 142 14.12 -3.26 -15.94
N ALA A 143 13.49 -2.66 -14.92
CA ALA A 143 14.02 -1.51 -14.20
C ALA A 143 15.43 -1.74 -13.64
N ASN A 144 15.65 -2.88 -12.98
CA ASN A 144 16.97 -3.29 -12.48
C ASN A 144 17.99 -3.41 -13.63
N LEU A 145 17.60 -4.04 -14.74
CA LEU A 145 18.49 -4.28 -15.88
C LEU A 145 18.90 -2.95 -16.55
N ILE A 146 17.95 -2.03 -16.74
CA ILE A 146 18.24 -0.68 -17.24
C ILE A 146 19.17 0.04 -16.27
N GLY A 147 18.93 -0.06 -14.96
CA GLY A 147 19.80 0.49 -13.92
C GLY A 147 21.23 -0.05 -14.01
N ILE A 148 21.40 -1.36 -14.19
CA ILE A 148 22.72 -1.99 -14.36
C ILE A 148 23.43 -1.47 -15.61
N LEU A 149 22.73 -1.41 -16.75
CA LEU A 149 23.32 -0.90 -18.00
C LEU A 149 23.79 0.56 -17.86
N ILE A 150 22.97 1.41 -17.22
CA ILE A 150 23.36 2.78 -16.93
C ILE A 150 24.50 2.82 -15.92
N GLY A 151 24.48 1.98 -14.89
CA GLY A 151 25.54 1.83 -13.90
C GLY A 151 26.89 1.50 -14.56
N ILE A 152 26.92 0.56 -15.50
CA ILE A 152 28.12 0.23 -16.28
C ILE A 152 28.59 1.42 -17.11
N GLY A 153 27.66 2.19 -17.70
CA GLY A 153 28.02 3.43 -18.40
C GLY A 153 28.58 4.51 -17.47
N LEU A 154 28.07 4.61 -16.24
CA LEU A 154 28.51 5.55 -15.21
C LEU A 154 29.86 5.16 -14.58
N ASP A 155 30.16 3.87 -14.50
CA ASP A 155 31.46 3.34 -14.07
C ASP A 155 32.61 3.88 -14.95
N LEU A 156 32.36 4.08 -16.25
CA LEU A 156 33.34 4.68 -17.17
C LEU A 156 33.76 6.11 -16.79
N ILE A 157 32.94 6.82 -16.02
CA ILE A 157 33.24 8.17 -15.52
C ILE A 157 33.55 8.20 -14.02
N LEU A 158 33.85 7.04 -13.41
CA LEU A 158 34.18 6.90 -11.98
C LEU A 158 33.08 7.44 -11.06
N PHE A 159 31.82 7.24 -11.45
CA PHE A 159 30.67 7.75 -10.72
C PHE A 159 30.62 7.28 -9.26
N GLU A 160 31.07 6.07 -8.98
CA GLU A 160 31.13 5.42 -7.67
C GLU A 160 31.98 6.19 -6.63
N TYR A 161 32.88 7.06 -7.06
CA TYR A 161 33.67 7.92 -6.17
C TYR A 161 33.06 9.32 -5.95
N THR A 162 31.91 9.62 -6.56
CA THR A 162 31.27 10.93 -6.46
C THR A 162 30.38 11.05 -5.22
N GLU A 163 30.19 12.27 -4.71
CA GLU A 163 29.24 12.54 -3.62
C GLU A 163 27.81 12.11 -3.99
N LEU A 164 27.42 12.28 -5.26
CA LEU A 164 26.10 11.91 -5.74
C LEU A 164 25.85 10.40 -5.60
N PHE A 165 26.85 9.56 -5.85
CA PHE A 165 26.73 8.12 -5.61
C PHE A 165 26.42 7.82 -4.14
N TYR A 166 27.15 8.43 -3.20
CA TYR A 166 26.92 8.22 -1.77
C TYR A 166 25.55 8.76 -1.30
N ILE A 167 25.07 9.85 -1.90
CA ILE A 167 23.72 10.37 -1.65
C ILE A 167 22.66 9.35 -2.11
N LEU A 168 22.78 8.83 -3.34
CA LEU A 168 21.87 7.83 -3.87
C LEU A 168 21.93 6.52 -3.07
N TYR A 169 23.13 6.08 -2.70
CA TYR A 169 23.35 4.90 -1.88
C TYR A 169 22.71 5.05 -0.49
N SER A 170 22.89 6.19 0.16
CA SER A 170 22.29 6.49 1.47
C SER A 170 20.76 6.56 1.37
N PHE A 171 20.24 7.20 0.31
CA PHE A 171 18.81 7.27 0.05
C PHE A 171 18.20 5.87 -0.11
N VAL A 172 18.77 5.02 -0.98
CA VAL A 172 18.28 3.66 -1.19
C VAL A 172 18.38 2.85 0.10
N SER A 173 19.52 2.90 0.79
CA SER A 173 19.68 2.22 2.08
C SER A 173 18.64 2.65 3.11
N GLY A 174 18.34 3.95 3.19
CA GLY A 174 17.29 4.50 4.05
C GLY A 174 15.89 4.00 3.68
N VAL A 175 15.56 3.94 2.39
CA VAL A 175 14.29 3.36 1.90
C VAL A 175 14.16 1.90 2.30
N ILE A 176 15.23 1.10 2.17
CA ILE A 176 15.17 -0.31 2.56
C ILE A 176 14.97 -0.43 4.08
N LEU A 177 15.72 0.33 4.87
CA LEU A 177 15.58 0.33 6.33
C LEU A 177 14.17 0.72 6.76
N TYR A 178 13.61 1.78 6.17
CA TYR A 178 12.23 2.21 6.42
C TYR A 178 11.23 1.10 6.11
N THR A 179 11.32 0.48 4.92
CA THR A 179 10.46 -0.64 4.54
C THR A 179 10.57 -1.78 5.55
N ILE A 180 11.79 -2.18 5.95
CA ILE A 180 11.95 -3.26 6.92
C ILE A 180 11.29 -2.90 8.26
N VAL A 181 11.62 -1.73 8.82
CA VAL A 181 11.16 -1.35 10.15
C VAL A 181 9.65 -1.11 10.20
N ARG A 182 9.08 -0.49 9.18
CA ARG A 182 7.68 -0.04 9.19
C ARG A 182 6.71 -0.96 8.48
N GLU A 183 7.16 -1.66 7.44
CA GLU A 183 6.26 -2.46 6.58
C GLU A 183 6.44 -3.97 6.79
N VAL A 184 7.65 -4.41 7.18
CA VAL A 184 7.96 -5.85 7.33
C VAL A 184 7.86 -6.32 8.77
N ILE A 185 8.34 -5.53 9.73
CA ILE A 185 8.23 -5.90 11.15
C ILE A 185 6.75 -5.79 11.55
N PRO A 186 6.12 -6.90 11.99
CA PRO A 186 4.71 -6.88 12.35
C PRO A 186 4.48 -5.96 13.55
N GLU A 187 3.48 -5.09 13.45
CA GLU A 187 3.05 -4.28 14.58
C GLU A 187 2.40 -5.21 15.64
N LYS A 188 2.86 -5.12 16.90
CA LYS A 188 2.36 -5.81 18.12
C LYS A 188 2.84 -7.27 18.31
N GLU A 189 2.33 -7.96 19.34
CA GLU A 189 2.75 -9.29 19.86
C GLU A 189 2.62 -10.49 18.88
N LYS A 190 2.38 -10.25 17.58
CA LYS A 190 2.25 -11.31 16.57
C LYS A 190 3.59 -11.71 15.93
N GLY A 191 4.68 -11.02 16.25
CA GLY A 191 6.02 -11.37 15.78
C GLY A 191 6.49 -12.71 16.37
N LYS A 192 7.21 -13.50 15.57
CA LYS A 192 7.90 -14.72 16.03
C LYS A 192 9.41 -14.44 16.07
N PRO A 193 9.98 -14.06 17.23
CA PRO A 193 11.40 -13.67 17.35
C PRO A 193 12.37 -14.76 16.86
N LEU A 194 11.96 -16.03 16.96
CA LEU A 194 12.76 -17.16 16.51
C LEU A 194 13.07 -17.10 14.99
N TYR A 195 12.13 -16.66 14.15
CA TYR A 195 12.39 -16.51 12.72
C TYR A 195 13.37 -15.38 12.43
N PHE A 196 13.33 -14.30 13.21
CA PHE A 196 14.34 -13.24 13.13
C PHE A 196 15.73 -13.77 13.50
N LEU A 197 15.85 -14.53 14.59
CA LEU A 197 17.11 -15.13 15.02
C LEU A 197 17.67 -16.12 14.00
N ILE A 198 16.82 -16.95 13.38
CA ILE A 198 17.22 -17.87 12.29
C ILE A 198 17.72 -17.08 11.08
N GLY A 199 17.00 -16.02 10.68
CA GLY A 199 17.41 -15.15 9.58
C GLY A 199 18.75 -14.46 9.86
N PHE A 200 18.93 -13.93 11.08
CA PHE A 200 20.18 -13.31 11.52
C PHE A 200 21.34 -14.30 11.48
N ALA A 201 21.20 -15.47 12.12
CA ALA A 201 22.24 -16.48 12.13
C ALA A 201 22.58 -16.97 10.72
N GLY A 202 21.57 -17.21 9.88
CA GLY A 202 21.75 -17.58 8.48
C GLY A 202 22.52 -16.52 7.69
N PHE A 203 22.17 -15.23 7.86
CA PHE A 203 22.88 -14.13 7.20
C PHE A 203 24.33 -14.02 7.68
N THR A 204 24.59 -14.19 8.98
CA THR A 204 25.96 -14.24 9.53
C THR A 204 26.79 -15.37 8.92
N VAL A 205 26.21 -16.57 8.76
CA VAL A 205 26.89 -17.70 8.10
C VAL A 205 27.23 -17.35 6.65
N VAL A 206 26.31 -16.73 5.91
CA VAL A 206 26.56 -16.30 4.52
C VAL A 206 27.72 -15.29 4.45
N ILE A 207 27.76 -14.30 5.34
CA ILE A 207 28.89 -13.35 5.44
C ILE A 207 30.20 -14.10 5.69
N PHE A 208 30.20 -15.06 6.63
CA PHE A 208 31.39 -15.82 6.97
C PHE A 208 31.89 -16.66 5.79
N ILE A 209 30.98 -17.31 5.06
CA ILE A 209 31.28 -18.05 3.84
C ILE A 209 31.90 -17.13 2.79
N ILE A 210 31.26 -15.99 2.49
CA ILE A 210 31.77 -15.01 1.52
C ILE A 210 33.17 -14.55 1.92
N ASN A 211 33.37 -14.18 3.19
CA ASN A 211 34.66 -13.71 3.70
C ASN A 211 35.77 -14.77 3.59
N ILE A 212 35.47 -16.04 3.85
CA ILE A 212 36.42 -17.14 3.63
C ILE A 212 36.80 -17.21 2.15
N PHE A 213 35.80 -17.26 1.26
CA PHE A 213 36.05 -17.37 -0.18
C PHE A 213 36.81 -16.17 -0.75
N THR A 214 36.60 -14.96 -0.24
CA THR A 214 37.32 -13.77 -0.72
C THR A 214 38.73 -13.62 -0.14
N ASN A 215 39.03 -14.17 1.05
CA ASN A 215 40.40 -14.15 1.60
C ASN A 215 41.26 -15.33 1.14
N LEU A 216 40.66 -16.42 0.64
CA LEU A 216 41.36 -17.59 0.11
C LEU A 216 41.77 -17.47 -1.37
N LEU A 217 41.23 -16.47 -2.07
CA LEU A 217 41.42 -16.19 -3.50
C LEU A 217 42.32 -14.97 -3.66
#